data_AF-A0A432VTB6-F1
#
_entry.id   AF-A0A432VTB6-F1
#
_cell.length_a   1.000
_cell.length_b   1.000
_cell.length_c   1.000
_cell.angle_alpha   90.00
_cell.angle_beta   90.00
_cell.angle_gamma   90.00
#
_symmetry.space_group_name_H-M   'P 1'
#
loop_
_entity.id
_entity.type
_entity.pdbx_description
1 polymer ?
#
loop_
_entity_poly.entity_id
_entity_poly.type
_entity_poly.pdbx_seq_one_letter_code
_entity_poly.pdbx_strand_id
1 'polypeptide(L)'
;MITSDESAAPTTDSSFDRYRIEICMGDQVINKLGVPASRKPLHVVEIARKELKHISTATHATIRGLHGNEVEIYAMDGWLKCQLKALKLR
;
A
#
# COMPACT_ATOMS: atom_id res chain seq x y z
N MET A 1 30.84 26.79 -8.69
CA MET A 1 30.18 26.38 -7.43
C MET A 1 28.85 27.12 -7.35
N ILE A 2 27.75 26.38 -7.27
CA ILE A 2 26.50 26.58 -6.51
C ILE A 2 25.44 25.71 -7.20
N THR A 3 24.99 24.74 -6.43
CA THR A 3 23.99 23.70 -6.68
C THR A 3 22.57 24.25 -6.67
N SER A 4 21.70 23.68 -7.50
CA SER A 4 20.24 23.65 -7.33
C SER A 4 19.79 22.44 -8.15
N ASP A 5 19.87 21.20 -7.65
CA ASP A 5 18.94 20.61 -6.69
C ASP A 5 17.50 21.12 -6.87
N GLU A 6 16.94 20.82 -8.05
CA GLU A 6 15.51 20.92 -8.29
C GLU A 6 14.85 19.76 -7.53
N SER A 7 14.52 20.04 -6.27
CA SER A 7 13.61 19.27 -5.44
C SER A 7 12.34 18.97 -6.23
N ALA A 8 12.19 17.73 -6.70
CA ALA A 8 10.93 17.21 -7.19
C ALA A 8 9.93 17.15 -6.02
N ALA A 9 9.18 18.24 -5.85
CA ALA A 9 8.08 18.33 -4.90
C ALA A 9 7.02 17.24 -5.19
N PRO A 10 6.35 16.73 -4.14
CA PRO A 10 5.57 15.50 -4.21
C PRO A 10 4.42 15.65 -5.20
N THR A 11 4.31 14.68 -6.11
CA THR A 11 3.17 14.54 -7.02
C THR A 11 1.89 14.60 -6.20
N THR A 12 1.12 15.65 -6.41
CA THR A 12 -0.13 15.95 -5.70
C THR A 12 -1.12 14.83 -6.00
N ASP A 13 -1.21 13.85 -5.10
CA ASP A 13 -2.19 12.78 -5.14
C ASP A 13 -3.59 13.40 -4.97
N SER A 14 -4.23 13.59 -6.12
CA SER A 14 -5.64 13.89 -6.33
C SER A 14 -6.54 13.53 -5.14
N SER A 15 -7.26 14.56 -4.66
CA SER A 15 -8.10 14.70 -3.46
C SER A 15 -9.32 13.77 -3.35
N PHE A 16 -9.16 12.47 -3.55
CA PHE A 16 -10.17 11.48 -3.19
C PHE A 16 -9.64 10.63 -2.05
N ASP A 17 -10.43 10.50 -0.97
CA ASP A 17 -10.12 9.58 0.12
C ASP A 17 -9.96 8.16 -0.47
N ARG A 18 -8.73 7.67 -0.45
CA ARG A 18 -8.33 6.39 -1.03
C ARG A 18 -7.35 5.70 -0.11
N TYR A 19 -7.55 4.40 0.06
CA TYR A 19 -6.49 3.53 0.56
C TYR A 19 -5.39 3.46 -0.50
N ARG A 20 -4.14 3.57 -0.06
CA ARG A 20 -2.98 3.40 -0.94
C ARG A 20 -2.35 2.06 -0.64
N ILE A 21 -2.18 1.23 -1.67
CA ILE A 21 -1.49 -0.05 -1.58
C ILE A 21 -0.21 0.11 -2.40
N GLU A 22 0.92 -0.16 -1.78
CA GLU A 22 2.23 -0.20 -2.40
C GLU A 22 2.73 -1.65 -2.35
N ILE A 23 3.08 -2.22 -3.49
CA ILE A 23 3.70 -3.54 -3.58
C ILE A 23 5.21 -3.33 -3.62
N CYS A 24 5.93 -4.02 -2.76
CA CYS A 24 7.36 -3.80 -2.55
C CYS A 24 8.19 -5.04 -2.89
N MET A 25 9.39 -4.82 -3.42
CA MET A 25 10.47 -5.80 -3.55
C MET A 25 11.65 -5.32 -2.71
N GLY A 26 11.78 -5.85 -1.49
CA GLY A 26 12.68 -5.27 -0.49
C GLY A 26 12.23 -3.84 -0.17
N ASP A 27 13.16 -2.88 -0.22
CA ASP A 27 12.87 -1.46 0.05
C ASP A 27 12.29 -0.70 -1.16
N GLN A 28 12.19 -1.36 -2.32
CA GLN A 28 11.72 -0.73 -3.55
C GLN A 28 10.23 -0.94 -3.76
N VAL A 29 9.48 0.15 -3.95
CA VAL A 29 8.08 0.08 -4.41
C VAL A 29 8.05 -0.22 -5.91
N ILE A 30 7.46 -1.35 -6.28
CA ILE A 30 7.38 -1.83 -7.68
C ILE A 30 5.98 -1.63 -8.29
N ASN A 31 4.93 -1.49 -7.48
CA ASN A 31 3.58 -1.19 -7.95
C ASN A 31 2.81 -0.34 -6.94
N LYS A 32 1.91 0.52 -7.42
CA LYS A 32 1.07 1.40 -6.59
C LYS A 32 -0.38 1.32 -7.05
N LEU A 33 -1.29 1.10 -6.12
CA LEU A 33 -2.72 0.95 -6.37
C LEU A 33 -3.51 1.84 -5.41
N GLY A 34 -4.46 2.59 -5.95
CA GLY A 34 -5.41 3.38 -5.18
C GLY A 34 -6.76 2.66 -5.09
N VAL A 35 -7.25 2.41 -3.88
CA VAL A 35 -8.58 1.82 -3.67
C VAL A 35 -9.51 2.87 -3.05
N PRO A 36 -10.71 3.13 -3.60
CA PRO A 36 -11.65 4.09 -3.05
C PRO A 36 -12.03 3.82 -1.58
N ALA A 37 -12.20 4.88 -0.79
CA ALA A 37 -12.66 4.80 0.61
C ALA A 37 -14.03 4.13 0.79
N SER A 38 -14.85 4.03 -0.27
CA SER A 38 -16.12 3.29 -0.24
C SER A 38 -15.94 1.78 -0.04
N ARG A 39 -14.71 1.25 -0.19
CA ARG A 39 -14.39 -0.17 0.04
C ARG A 39 -14.05 -0.41 1.51
N LYS A 40 -14.50 -1.57 2.02
CA LYS A 40 -14.16 -2.03 3.38
C LYS A 40 -12.66 -2.35 3.47
N PRO A 41 -11.98 -2.08 4.60
CA PRO A 41 -10.56 -2.41 4.81
C PRO A 41 -10.21 -3.87 4.50
N LEU A 42 -11.10 -4.82 4.82
CA LEU A 42 -10.94 -6.23 4.48
C LEU A 42 -10.77 -6.47 2.97
N HIS A 43 -11.54 -5.74 2.15
CA HIS A 43 -11.46 -5.86 0.70
C HIS A 43 -10.17 -5.23 0.16
N VAL A 44 -9.70 -4.14 0.77
CA VAL A 44 -8.41 -3.50 0.44
C VAL A 44 -7.26 -4.50 0.65
N VAL A 45 -7.25 -5.19 1.79
CA VAL A 45 -6.25 -6.21 2.11
C VAL A 45 -6.35 -7.42 1.16
N GLU A 46 -7.56 -7.81 0.76
CA GLU A 46 -7.74 -8.88 -0.22
C GLU A 46 -7.16 -8.51 -1.59
N ILE A 47 -7.37 -7.28 -2.06
CA ILE A 47 -6.79 -6.75 -3.30
C ILE A 47 -5.26 -6.78 -3.21
N ALA A 48 -4.69 -6.22 -2.13
CA ALA A 48 -3.24 -6.21 -1.92
C ALA A 48 -2.64 -7.63 -1.92
N ARG A 49 -3.33 -8.60 -1.31
CA ARG A 49 -2.90 -10.00 -1.30
C ARG A 49 -2.97 -10.66 -2.68
N LYS A 50 -3.99 -10.36 -3.48
CA LYS A 50 -4.10 -10.88 -4.86
C LYS A 50 -2.94 -10.36 -5.70
N GLU A 51 -2.63 -9.07 -5.59
CA GLU A 51 -1.52 -8.44 -6.30
C GLU A 51 -0.16 -8.97 -5.85
N LEU A 52 0.06 -9.16 -4.55
CA LEU A 52 1.26 -9.82 -4.02
C LEU A 52 1.50 -11.20 -4.60
N LYS A 53 0.44 -11.98 -4.83
CA LYS A 53 0.55 -13.33 -5.41
C LYS A 53 0.77 -13.30 -6.92
N HIS A 54 0.33 -12.24 -7.58
CA HIS A 54 0.48 -12.08 -9.02
C HIS A 54 1.92 -11.69 -9.39
N ILE A 55 2.58 -10.92 -8.53
CA ILE A 55 3.93 -10.41 -8.77
C ILE A 55 4.96 -11.30 -8.05
N SER A 56 5.62 -12.17 -8.80
CA SER A 56 6.57 -13.17 -8.26
C SER A 56 7.78 -12.57 -7.53
N THR A 57 8.15 -11.33 -7.83
CA THR A 57 9.27 -10.61 -7.20
C THR A 57 8.87 -9.82 -5.96
N ALA A 58 7.57 -9.74 -5.64
CA ALA A 58 7.10 -8.97 -4.50
C ALA A 58 7.41 -9.68 -3.17
N THR A 59 7.92 -8.93 -2.20
CA THR A 59 8.22 -9.44 -0.84
C THR A 59 7.07 -9.15 0.12
N HIS A 60 6.49 -7.95 0.06
CA HIS A 60 5.40 -7.50 0.92
C HIS A 60 4.60 -6.37 0.26
N ALA A 61 3.45 -6.05 0.83
CA ALA A 61 2.67 -4.88 0.44
C ALA A 61 2.40 -4.00 1.65
N THR A 62 2.59 -2.71 1.47
CA THR A 62 2.28 -1.68 2.46
C THR A 62 0.96 -1.04 2.11
N ILE A 63 0.05 -0.98 3.07
CA ILE A 63 -1.29 -0.42 2.90
C ILE A 63 -1.41 0.76 3.84
N ARG A 64 -1.59 1.96 3.25
CA ARG A 64 -1.90 3.19 3.97
C ARG A 64 -3.40 3.42 3.98
N GLY A 65 -3.97 3.49 5.17
CA GLY A 65 -5.35 3.81 5.45
C GLY A 65 -5.67 5.29 5.27
N LEU A 66 -6.96 5.63 5.36
CA LEU A 66 -7.47 6.99 5.16
C LEU A 66 -7.00 7.97 6.24
N HIS A 67 -6.75 7.45 7.45
CA HIS A 67 -6.32 8.23 8.61
C HIS A 67 -4.79 8.20 8.82
N GLY A 68 -4.04 7.74 7.82
CA GLY A 68 -2.58 7.62 7.92
C GLY A 68 -2.08 6.36 8.64
N ASN A 69 -2.98 5.50 9.12
CA ASN A 69 -2.61 4.19 9.67
C ASN A 69 -1.98 3.31 8.57
N GLU A 70 -0.83 2.73 8.84
CA GLU A 70 -0.14 1.84 7.91
C GLU A 70 -0.11 0.41 8.42
N VAL A 71 -0.32 -0.53 7.52
CA VAL A 71 -0.13 -1.95 7.78
C VAL A 71 0.64 -2.58 6.64
N GLU A 72 1.57 -3.45 6.98
CA GLU A 72 2.29 -4.27 6.01
C GLU A 72 1.72 -5.67 6.00
N ILE A 73 1.56 -6.28 4.83
CA ILE A 73 1.22 -7.68 4.66
C ILE A 73 2.31 -8.39 3.86
N TYR A 74 2.74 -9.56 4.33
CA TYR A 74 3.80 -10.33 3.69
C TYR A 74 3.18 -11.45 2.85
N ALA A 75 3.88 -11.90 1.80
CA ALA A 75 3.41 -13.00 0.96
C ALA A 75 3.14 -14.30 1.75
N MET A 76 3.88 -14.50 2.86
CA MET A 76 3.73 -15.64 3.76
C MET A 76 2.64 -15.46 4.83
N ASP A 77 2.00 -14.29 4.92
CA ASP A 77 0.94 -14.07 5.90
C ASP A 77 -0.31 -14.92 5.55
N GLY A 78 -0.70 -15.75 6.52
CA GLY A 78 -1.96 -16.48 6.47
C GLY A 78 -3.16 -15.54 6.52
N TRP A 79 -4.30 -16.00 6.00
CA TRP A 79 -5.51 -15.18 5.86
C TRP A 79 -5.96 -14.51 7.17
N LEU A 80 -5.89 -15.23 8.29
CA LEU A 80 -6.25 -14.69 9.61
C LEU A 80 -5.37 -13.48 10.00
N LYS A 81 -4.06 -13.53 9.76
CA LYS A 81 -3.15 -12.41 10.04
C LYS A 81 -3.50 -11.19 9.18
N CYS A 82 -3.80 -11.41 7.90
CA CYS A 82 -4.26 -10.35 7.00
C CYS A 82 -5.56 -9.70 7.50
N GLN A 83 -6.52 -10.48 7.98
CA GLN A 83 -7.78 -9.95 8.54
C GLN A 83 -7.55 -9.11 9.81
N LEU A 84 -6.67 -9.56 10.71
CA LEU A 84 -6.33 -8.78 11.91
C LEU A 84 -5.65 -7.45 11.56
N LYS A 85 -4.78 -7.44 10.54
CA LYS A 85 -4.16 -6.22 10.01
C LYS A 85 -5.20 -5.30 9.37
N ALA A 86 -6.19 -5.85 8.66
CA ALA A 86 -7.29 -5.08 8.08
C ALA A 86 -8.12 -4.32 9.15
N LEU A 87 -8.25 -4.88 10.35
CA LEU A 87 -8.94 -4.20 11.45
C LEU A 87 -8.18 -2.97 11.96
N LYS A 88 -6.85 -2.96 11.84
CA LYS A 88 -5.98 -1.83 12.24
C LYS A 88 -5.93 -0.69 11.23
N LEU A 89 -6.47 -0.89 10.02
CA LEU A 89 -6.59 0.12 8.97
C LEU A 89 -7.79 1.06 9.16
N ARG A 90 -8.66 0.76 10.13
CA ARG A 90 -9.73 1.66 10.55
C ARG A 90 -9.19 2.85 11.33
#